data_AF-A0A424TBF1-F1
#
_entry.id   AF-A0A424TBF1-F1
#
_cell.length_a   1.000
_cell.length_b   1.000
_cell.length_c   1.000
_cell.angle_alpha   90.00
_cell.angle_beta   90.00
_cell.angle_gamma   90.00
#
_symmetry.space_group_name_H-M   'P 1'
#
loop_
_entity.id
_entity.type
_entity.pdbx_description
1 polymer ?
#
loop_
_entity_poly.entity_id
_entity_poly.type
_entity_poly.pdbx_seq_one_letter_code
_entity_poly.pdbx_strand_id
1 'polypeptide(L)'
;MKKILDVLAGNCPKIPPIWMMRQAGRYLPEYRDLRGQAGSFLNLCYNPEHAAEVTLQPIRRFGFDAAILFADILLVPHAMGCDLAFETGEGPVMTPVTSQKELNQLKVTDAHEELLCIGETVKLVANALDEKTTLIGFAGAPWTVATYMVGGRGGEG
;
A
#
# COMPACT_ATOMS: atom_id res chain seq x y z
N MET A 1 -18.29 8.16 -15.70
CA MET A 1 -17.66 6.88 -16.12
C MET A 1 -16.19 6.94 -15.77
N LYS A 2 -15.66 5.90 -15.12
CA LYS A 2 -14.27 5.81 -14.69
C LYS A 2 -13.40 5.29 -15.84
N LYS A 3 -12.53 6.13 -16.40
CA LYS A 3 -11.81 5.82 -17.65
C LYS A 3 -10.90 4.59 -17.53
N ILE A 4 -10.27 4.39 -16.37
CA ILE A 4 -9.40 3.22 -16.15
C ILE A 4 -10.21 1.92 -16.23
N LEU A 5 -11.40 1.88 -15.63
CA LEU A 5 -12.25 0.68 -15.68
C LEU A 5 -12.77 0.41 -17.10
N ASP A 6 -13.05 1.48 -17.86
CA ASP A 6 -13.46 1.38 -19.27
C ASP A 6 -12.37 0.73 -20.13
N VAL A 7 -11.10 1.13 -19.95
CA VAL A 7 -9.96 0.51 -20.63
C VAL A 7 -9.76 -0.94 -20.22
N LEU A 8 -9.90 -1.25 -18.92
CA LEU A 8 -9.77 -2.63 -18.43
C LEU A 8 -10.90 -3.55 -18.91
N ALA A 9 -12.05 -2.98 -19.31
CA ALA A 9 -13.13 -3.71 -19.96
C ALA A 9 -12.88 -3.96 -21.47
N GLY A 10 -11.75 -3.49 -22.00
CA GLY A 10 -11.34 -3.70 -23.39
C GLY A 10 -11.65 -2.52 -24.34
N ASN A 11 -12.17 -1.40 -23.83
CA ASN A 11 -12.43 -0.23 -24.67
C ASN A 11 -11.15 0.59 -24.90
N CYS A 12 -11.06 1.24 -26.06
CA CYS A 12 -9.90 2.05 -26.44
C CYS A 12 -10.33 3.52 -26.64
N PRO A 13 -10.33 4.34 -25.57
CA PRO A 13 -10.70 5.75 -25.68
C PRO A 13 -9.64 6.52 -26.47
N LYS A 14 -10.06 7.60 -27.15
CA LYS A 14 -9.16 8.48 -27.92
C LYS A 14 -8.02 9.07 -27.07
N ILE A 15 -8.28 9.33 -25.79
CA ILE A 15 -7.30 9.83 -24.83
C ILE A 15 -7.12 8.74 -23.77
N PRO A 16 -5.95 8.09 -23.68
CA PRO A 16 -5.68 7.09 -22.66
C PRO A 16 -5.71 7.70 -21.25
N PRO A 17 -6.32 7.02 -20.27
CA PRO A 17 -6.25 7.45 -18.87
C PRO A 17 -4.84 7.24 -18.30
N ILE A 18 -4.48 8.03 -17.28
CA ILE A 18 -3.15 8.01 -16.69
C ILE A 18 -3.18 7.99 -15.15
N TRP A 19 -2.25 7.21 -14.59
CA TRP A 19 -1.84 7.22 -13.19
C TRP A 19 -0.38 6.76 -13.12
N MET A 20 0.28 6.91 -11.97
CA MET A 20 1.68 6.52 -11.83
C MET A 20 1.90 5.60 -10.63
N MET A 21 2.71 4.56 -10.83
CA MET A 21 3.23 3.79 -9.70
C MET A 21 4.04 4.70 -8.78
N ARG A 22 3.87 4.54 -7.46
CA ARG A 22 4.45 5.40 -6.43
C ARG A 22 4.07 6.89 -6.57
N GLN A 23 2.88 7.19 -7.10
CA GLN A 23 2.36 8.57 -7.15
C GLN A 23 2.27 9.24 -5.77
N ALA A 24 2.03 8.48 -4.72
CA ALA A 24 2.13 8.96 -3.35
C ALA A 24 3.52 8.64 -2.79
N GLY A 25 4.41 9.63 -2.72
CA GLY A 25 5.79 9.37 -2.33
C GLY A 25 6.66 10.61 -2.10
N ARG A 26 7.93 10.35 -1.76
CA ARG A 26 8.92 11.34 -1.26
C ARG A 26 9.22 12.50 -2.20
N TYR A 27 8.82 12.43 -3.46
CA TYR A 27 8.96 13.52 -4.43
C TYR A 27 7.97 14.67 -4.14
N LEU A 28 6.92 14.41 -3.37
CA LEU A 28 5.96 15.40 -2.91
C LEU A 28 6.41 15.99 -1.54
N PRO A 29 6.57 17.32 -1.39
CA PRO A 29 6.83 17.94 -0.10
C PRO A 29 5.75 17.61 0.94
N GLU A 30 4.48 17.69 0.56
CA GLU A 30 3.33 17.37 1.43
C GLU A 30 3.33 15.92 1.95
N TYR A 31 3.88 14.98 1.18
CA TYR A 31 4.10 13.61 1.64
C TYR A 31 5.18 13.57 2.72
N ARG A 32 6.30 14.28 2.52
CA ARG A 32 7.43 14.29 3.46
C ARG A 32 7.04 14.91 4.79
N ASP A 33 6.21 15.96 4.76
CA ASP A 33 5.74 16.64 5.96
C ASP A 33 4.85 15.71 6.81
N LEU A 34 3.85 15.08 6.18
CA LEU A 34 2.97 14.13 6.86
C LEU A 34 3.74 12.88 7.32
N ARG A 35 4.71 12.44 6.52
CA ARG A 35 5.60 11.34 6.89
C ARG A 35 6.42 11.66 8.15
N GLY A 36 6.92 12.89 8.28
CA GLY A 36 7.62 13.35 9.48
C GLY A 36 6.74 13.33 10.72
N GLN A 37 5.44 13.67 10.57
CA GLN A 37 4.47 13.66 11.66
C GLN A 37 4.08 12.24 12.12
N ALA A 38 3.95 11.30 11.19
CA ALA A 38 3.59 9.91 11.49
C ALA A 38 4.70 9.11 12.20
N GLY A 39 5.96 9.58 12.13
CA GLY A 39 7.13 8.96 12.75
C GLY A 39 7.66 7.73 12.00
N SER A 40 6.82 6.74 11.68
CA SER A 40 7.23 5.50 11.01
C SER A 40 6.42 5.18 9.76
N PHE A 41 6.89 4.22 8.96
CA PHE A 41 6.15 3.76 7.78
C PHE A 41 4.88 3.03 8.13
N LEU A 42 4.99 2.11 9.09
CA LEU A 42 3.87 1.33 9.54
C LEU A 42 2.81 2.24 10.17
N ASN A 43 3.20 3.21 11.00
CA ASN A 43 2.25 4.18 11.57
C ASN A 43 1.51 4.96 10.49
N LEU A 44 2.19 5.32 9.39
CA LEU A 44 1.57 6.02 8.28
C LEU A 44 0.57 5.12 7.53
N CYS A 45 0.84 3.82 7.39
CA CYS A 45 -0.07 2.87 6.74
C CYS A 45 -1.25 2.43 7.63
N TYR A 46 -1.00 2.22 8.93
CA TYR A 46 -1.98 1.75 9.90
C TYR A 46 -2.90 2.87 10.43
N ASN A 47 -2.57 4.15 10.20
CA ASN A 47 -3.46 5.26 10.47
C ASN A 47 -4.33 5.56 9.23
N PRO A 48 -5.65 5.30 9.27
CA PRO A 48 -6.50 5.45 8.09
C PRO A 48 -6.58 6.87 7.53
N GLU A 49 -6.59 7.88 8.42
CA GLU A 49 -6.65 9.29 8.02
C GLU A 49 -5.37 9.71 7.30
N HIS A 50 -4.20 9.34 7.84
CA HIS A 50 -2.93 9.64 7.21
C HIS A 50 -2.77 8.90 5.88
N ALA A 51 -3.08 7.61 5.83
CA ALA A 51 -2.98 6.82 4.61
C ALA A 51 -3.94 7.34 3.53
N ALA A 52 -5.15 7.76 3.92
CA ALA A 52 -6.11 8.37 3.00
C ALA A 52 -5.60 9.72 2.49
N GLU A 53 -5.09 10.58 3.37
CA GLU A 53 -4.53 11.87 2.99
C GLU A 53 -3.38 11.71 1.99
N VAL A 54 -2.42 10.83 2.28
CA VAL A 54 -1.31 10.51 1.37
C VAL A 54 -1.81 9.99 0.01
N THR A 55 -2.84 9.16 0.00
CA THR A 55 -3.44 8.62 -1.22
C THR A 55 -4.03 9.73 -2.10
N LEU A 56 -4.59 10.78 -1.50
CA LEU A 56 -5.31 11.86 -2.19
C LEU A 56 -4.41 13.00 -2.67
N GLN A 57 -3.22 13.18 -2.08
CA GLN A 57 -2.27 14.24 -2.47
C GLN A 57 -2.00 14.30 -3.99
N PRO A 58 -1.69 13.19 -4.69
CA PRO A 58 -1.38 13.23 -6.12
C PRO A 58 -2.61 13.53 -6.98
N ILE A 59 -3.80 13.15 -6.52
CA ILE A 59 -5.06 13.43 -7.21
C ILE A 59 -5.33 14.93 -7.21
N ARG A 60 -5.16 15.58 -6.05
CA ARG A 60 -5.33 17.05 -5.93
C ARG A 60 -4.31 17.82 -6.76
N ARG A 61 -3.08 17.29 -6.88
CA ARG A 61 -1.98 17.99 -7.55
C ARG A 61 -1.94 17.81 -9.07
N PHE A 62 -2.29 16.62 -9.55
CA PHE A 62 -2.11 16.26 -10.97
C PHE A 62 -3.40 15.85 -11.68
N GLY A 63 -4.49 15.57 -10.95
CA GLY A 63 -5.75 15.15 -11.54
C GLY A 63 -5.67 13.80 -12.26
N PHE A 64 -4.90 12.84 -11.73
CA PHE A 64 -4.81 11.49 -12.29
C PHE A 64 -6.18 10.80 -12.36
N ASP A 65 -6.36 9.92 -13.35
CA ASP A 65 -7.60 9.17 -13.55
C ASP A 65 -7.76 8.01 -12.54
N ALA A 66 -6.71 7.70 -11.77
CA ALA A 66 -6.75 6.74 -10.67
C ALA A 66 -5.93 7.17 -9.45
N ALA A 67 -6.48 6.87 -8.28
CA ALA A 67 -5.78 6.79 -7.01
C ALA A 67 -5.42 5.34 -6.72
N ILE A 68 -4.19 5.09 -6.27
CA ILE A 68 -3.79 3.80 -5.71
C ILE A 68 -3.64 3.95 -4.20
N LEU A 69 -4.22 3.03 -3.45
CA LEU A 69 -4.19 3.02 -1.99
C LEU A 69 -2.75 3.14 -1.48
N PHE A 70 -2.51 4.02 -0.50
CA PHE A 70 -1.24 4.04 0.21
C PHE A 70 -1.19 2.91 1.25
N ALA A 71 -0.52 1.83 0.91
CA ALA A 71 -0.26 0.66 1.75
C ALA A 71 1.08 0.03 1.36
N ASP A 72 1.42 -1.13 1.92
CA ASP A 72 2.57 -1.93 1.49
C ASP A 72 2.21 -3.43 1.44
N ILE A 73 2.87 -4.18 0.56
CA ILE A 73 2.61 -5.62 0.39
C ILE A 73 3.00 -6.42 1.63
N LEU A 74 3.91 -5.89 2.46
CA LEU A 74 4.41 -6.53 3.68
C LEU A 74 3.52 -6.29 4.91
N LEU A 75 2.40 -5.55 4.77
CA LEU A 75 1.42 -5.45 5.85
C LEU A 75 0.75 -6.80 6.14
N VAL A 76 0.60 -7.67 5.13
CA VAL A 76 0.04 -9.02 5.32
C VAL A 76 0.94 -9.89 6.21
N PRO A 77 2.24 -10.11 5.93
CA PRO A 77 3.10 -10.88 6.82
C PRO A 77 3.29 -10.21 8.19
N HIS A 78 3.32 -8.88 8.26
CA HIS A 78 3.35 -8.17 9.55
C HIS A 78 2.11 -8.51 10.40
N ALA A 79 0.93 -8.46 9.79
CA ALA A 79 -0.33 -8.84 10.45
C ALA A 79 -0.41 -10.33 10.82
N MET A 80 0.36 -11.19 10.15
CA MET A 80 0.52 -12.60 10.51
C MET A 80 1.52 -12.82 11.66
N GLY A 81 2.12 -11.75 12.20
CA GLY A 81 3.05 -11.80 13.33
C GLY A 81 4.53 -11.79 12.95
N CYS A 82 4.89 -11.53 11.68
CA CYS A 82 6.28 -11.30 11.32
C CYS A 82 6.73 -9.92 11.81
N ASP A 83 7.83 -9.87 12.56
CA ASP A 83 8.45 -8.61 12.96
C ASP A 83 8.98 -7.88 11.72
N LEU A 84 8.46 -6.67 11.44
CA LEU A 84 8.75 -5.87 10.26
C LEU A 84 9.09 -4.44 10.67
N ALA A 85 10.22 -3.94 10.17
CA ALA A 85 10.64 -2.56 10.30
C ALA A 85 10.93 -1.96 8.92
N PHE A 86 10.73 -0.65 8.78
CA PHE A 86 11.14 0.11 7.60
C PHE A 86 12.22 1.10 8.00
N GLU A 87 13.48 0.68 7.80
CA GLU A 87 14.63 1.48 8.18
C GLU A 87 14.98 2.51 7.11
N THR A 88 15.49 3.66 7.56
CA THR A 88 15.82 4.76 6.67
C THR A 88 17.05 4.40 5.84
N GLY A 89 16.86 4.19 4.55
CA GLY A 89 17.95 3.88 3.61
C GLY A 89 18.14 2.39 3.32
N GLU A 90 17.67 1.50 4.20
CA GLU A 90 17.83 0.04 4.03
C GLU A 90 16.57 -0.66 3.48
N GLY A 91 15.41 -0.01 3.53
CA GLY A 91 14.15 -0.61 3.08
C GLY A 91 13.49 -1.48 4.16
N PRO A 92 12.61 -2.42 3.79
CA PRO A 92 11.97 -3.30 4.76
C PRO A 92 12.94 -4.34 5.29
N VAL A 93 12.99 -4.48 6.60
CA VAL A 93 13.75 -5.49 7.34
C VAL A 93 12.74 -6.32 8.14
N MET A 94 12.84 -7.64 8.05
CA MET A 94 11.94 -8.59 8.66
C MET A 94 12.74 -9.74 9.27
N THR A 95 12.30 -10.26 10.41
CA THR A 95 12.87 -11.49 10.95
C THR A 95 12.57 -12.68 10.01
N PRO A 96 13.58 -13.36 9.45
CA PRO A 96 13.37 -14.45 8.51
C PRO A 96 12.58 -15.64 9.10
N VAL A 97 11.65 -16.18 8.32
CA VAL A 97 10.99 -17.47 8.58
C VAL A 97 11.77 -18.57 7.85
N THR A 98 12.48 -19.39 8.62
CA THR A 98 13.46 -20.38 8.09
C THR A 98 13.10 -21.82 8.45
N SER A 99 12.12 -22.04 9.32
CA SER A 99 11.70 -23.37 9.75
C SER A 99 10.19 -23.59 9.70
N GLN A 100 9.79 -24.86 9.56
CA GLN A 100 8.38 -25.25 9.64
C GLN A 100 7.74 -24.85 10.99
N LYS A 101 8.53 -24.86 12.07
CA LYS A 101 8.07 -24.45 13.40
C LYS A 101 7.66 -22.97 13.42
N GLU A 102 8.49 -22.10 12.84
CA GLU A 102 8.19 -20.66 12.72
C GLU A 102 7.00 -20.41 11.80
N LEU A 103 6.90 -21.13 10.68
CA LEU A 103 5.76 -21.04 9.77
C LEU A 103 4.44 -21.38 10.49
N ASN A 104 4.45 -22.40 11.35
CA ASN A 104 3.27 -22.82 12.12
C ASN A 104 2.89 -21.83 13.24
N GLN A 105 3.75 -20.85 13.57
CA GLN A 105 3.46 -19.82 14.56
C GLN A 105 2.77 -18.58 13.97
N LEU A 106 2.64 -18.49 12.64
CA LEU A 106 1.99 -17.37 11.98
C LEU A 106 0.48 -17.33 12.27
N LYS A 107 -0.02 -16.14 12.55
CA LYS A 107 -1.40 -15.88 13.00
C LYS A 107 -2.32 -15.46 11.86
N VAL A 108 -2.69 -16.42 11.01
CA VAL A 108 -3.50 -16.14 9.79
C VAL A 108 -4.89 -15.57 10.13
N THR A 109 -5.54 -16.05 11.19
CA THR A 109 -6.88 -15.59 11.59
C THR A 109 -6.87 -14.16 12.11
N ASP A 110 -5.85 -13.82 12.90
CA ASP A 110 -5.74 -12.52 13.58
C ASP A 110 -5.36 -11.42 12.57
N ALA A 111 -4.68 -11.79 11.48
CA ALA A 111 -4.26 -10.87 10.43
C ALA A 111 -5.45 -10.12 9.78
N HIS A 112 -6.64 -10.72 9.72
CA HIS A 112 -7.83 -10.04 9.20
C HIS A 112 -8.23 -8.85 10.09
N GLU A 113 -8.19 -9.01 11.41
CA GLU A 113 -8.55 -7.97 12.37
C GLU A 113 -7.57 -6.79 12.30
N GLU A 114 -6.27 -7.08 12.23
CA GLU A 114 -5.25 -6.04 12.11
C GLU A 114 -5.38 -5.22 10.81
N LEU A 115 -5.83 -5.86 9.72
CA LEU A 115 -6.00 -5.21 8.41
C LEU A 115 -7.34 -4.48 8.26
N LEU A 116 -8.23 -4.48 9.27
CA LEU A 116 -9.49 -3.72 9.23
C LEU A 116 -9.26 -2.22 9.02
N CYS A 117 -8.19 -1.67 9.61
CA CYS A 117 -7.79 -0.27 9.42
C CYS A 117 -7.52 0.06 7.93
N ILE A 118 -7.02 -0.89 7.14
CA ILE A 118 -6.81 -0.71 5.70
C ILE A 118 -8.16 -0.62 4.98
N GLY A 119 -9.15 -1.40 5.45
CA GLY A 119 -10.54 -1.27 5.01
C GLY A 119 -11.15 0.10 5.34
N GLU A 120 -10.79 0.70 6.47
CA GLU A 120 -11.19 2.07 6.82
C GLU A 120 -10.53 3.10 5.89
N THR A 121 -9.25 2.95 5.59
CA THR A 121 -8.56 3.79 4.58
C THR A 121 -9.26 3.73 3.24
N VAL A 122 -9.63 2.52 2.78
CA VAL A 122 -10.37 2.34 1.52
C VAL A 122 -11.69 3.12 1.55
N LYS A 123 -12.45 3.07 2.65
CA LYS A 123 -13.70 3.84 2.80
C LYS A 123 -13.46 5.34 2.75
N LEU A 124 -12.48 5.84 3.49
CA LEU A 124 -12.15 7.27 3.51
C LEU A 124 -11.75 7.79 2.13
N VAL A 125 -10.88 7.07 1.43
CA VAL A 125 -10.46 7.43 0.08
C VAL A 125 -11.63 7.35 -0.90
N ALA A 126 -12.41 6.26 -0.87
CA ALA A 126 -13.56 6.10 -1.77
C ALA A 126 -14.60 7.22 -1.61
N ASN A 127 -14.83 7.69 -0.37
CA ASN A 127 -15.75 8.79 -0.09
C ASN A 127 -15.21 10.17 -0.49
N ALA A 128 -13.88 10.35 -0.50
CA ALA A 128 -13.24 11.61 -0.83
C ALA A 128 -12.98 11.80 -2.33
N LEU A 129 -12.91 10.70 -3.11
CA LEU A 129 -12.70 10.75 -4.55
C LEU A 129 -13.96 11.18 -5.30
N ASP A 130 -13.76 11.86 -6.43
CA ASP A 130 -14.85 12.11 -7.36
C ASP A 130 -15.34 10.82 -8.05
N GLU A 131 -16.52 10.88 -8.66
CA GLU A 131 -17.13 9.73 -9.34
C GLU A 131 -16.33 9.23 -10.56
N LYS A 132 -15.37 10.01 -11.06
CA LYS A 132 -14.61 9.73 -12.28
C LYS A 132 -13.27 9.07 -11.99
N THR A 133 -12.74 9.24 -10.79
CA THR A 133 -11.45 8.71 -10.36
C THR A 133 -11.60 7.26 -9.89
N THR A 134 -10.78 6.36 -10.44
CA THR A 134 -10.73 4.97 -10.00
C THR A 134 -9.91 4.84 -8.73
N LEU A 135 -10.39 4.06 -7.76
CA LEU A 135 -9.60 3.63 -6.62
C LEU A 135 -9.03 2.23 -6.92
N ILE A 136 -7.71 2.10 -6.84
CA ILE A 136 -6.97 0.85 -7.02
C ILE A 136 -6.53 0.34 -5.64
N GLY A 137 -7.04 -0.83 -5.25
CA GLY A 137 -6.45 -1.64 -4.19
C GLY A 137 -5.36 -2.56 -4.75
N PHE A 138 -4.47 -3.07 -3.90
CA PHE A 138 -3.43 -3.99 -4.33
C PHE A 138 -3.01 -4.92 -3.18
N ALA A 139 -2.32 -6.01 -3.55
CA ALA A 139 -1.68 -6.94 -2.64
C ALA A 139 -0.43 -7.53 -3.30
N GLY A 140 0.52 -8.01 -2.49
CA GLY A 140 1.67 -8.76 -3.01
C GLY A 140 1.25 -10.16 -3.47
N ALA A 141 1.90 -10.66 -4.53
CA ALA A 141 1.73 -12.06 -4.92
C ALA A 141 2.29 -12.99 -3.82
N PRO A 142 1.70 -14.18 -3.59
CA PRO A 142 2.12 -15.08 -2.53
C PRO A 142 3.62 -15.40 -2.55
N TRP A 143 4.18 -15.67 -3.73
CA TRP A 143 5.62 -15.94 -3.89
C TRP A 143 6.47 -14.73 -3.50
N THR A 144 6.11 -13.52 -3.97
CA THR A 144 6.84 -12.30 -3.62
C THR A 144 6.83 -12.07 -2.11
N VAL A 145 5.67 -12.18 -1.47
CA VAL A 145 5.57 -12.03 0.00
C VAL A 145 6.42 -13.09 0.70
N ALA A 146 6.36 -14.35 0.26
CA ALA A 146 7.17 -15.42 0.80
C ALA A 146 8.69 -15.15 0.66
N THR A 147 9.15 -14.57 -0.46
CA THR A 147 10.58 -14.22 -0.61
C THR A 147 11.05 -13.18 0.41
N TYR A 148 10.20 -12.22 0.80
CA TYR A 148 10.53 -11.29 1.88
C TYR A 148 10.51 -12.00 3.24
N MET A 149 9.50 -12.85 3.48
CA MET A 149 9.40 -13.60 4.74
C MET A 149 10.60 -14.52 4.96
N VAL A 150 11.08 -15.21 3.93
CA VAL A 150 12.23 -16.12 4.03
C VAL A 150 13.57 -15.38 3.96
N GLY A 151 13.66 -14.33 3.14
CA GLY A 151 14.90 -13.57 2.96
C GLY A 151 15.16 -12.51 4.03
N GLY A 152 14.12 -12.08 4.76
CA GLY A 152 14.17 -11.02 5.77
C GLY A 152 14.40 -9.60 5.21
N ARG A 153 14.71 -9.44 3.93
CA ARG A 153 14.94 -8.16 3.26
C ARG A 153 14.48 -8.24 1.81
N GLY A 154 14.29 -7.09 1.19
CA GLY A 154 14.19 -7.04 -0.28
C GLY A 154 15.50 -7.54 -0.87
N GLY A 155 15.44 -8.47 -1.82
CA GLY A 155 16.64 -8.96 -2.49
C GLY A 155 17.42 -7.80 -3.11
N GLU A 156 18.75 -7.84 -3.00
CA GLU A 156 19.62 -7.07 -3.89
C GLU A 156 19.41 -7.63 -5.31
N GLY A 157 18.72 -6.85 -6.13
CA GLY A 157 18.82 -6.95 -7.58
C GLY A 157 19.90 -6.01 -8.08
#